data_AF-A0A377VBG7-F1
#
_entry.id   AF-A0A377VBG7-F1
#
_cell.length_a   1.000
_cell.length_b   1.000
_cell.length_c   1.000
_cell.angle_alpha   90.00
_cell.angle_beta   90.00
_cell.angle_gamma   90.00
#
_symmetry.space_group_name_H-M   'P 1'
#
loop_
_entity.id
_entity.type
_entity.pdbx_description
1 polymer ?
#
loop_
_entity_poly.entity_id
_entity_poly.type
_entity_poly.pdbx_seq_one_letter_code
_entity_poly.pdbx_strand_id
1 'polypeptide(L)'
;MLVNELVESIKTSTRSVCPVFSEDRKAVFAPGLAILCGVFDALAIKELRLSDGALREGVLYEMEGRFRHQDIRSRTAQSLANQYNIDREQARRVLETTTQMLEQWQEQNPKLANPHLAALLKWAVMLHEVGLNINHSGMHRHSAYILQNSDLPGFNQEQQMLMATLVRYHRKAIKLDDLPALYAIQEKAVSAANSATAPGRTAE
;
A
#
# COMPACT_ATOMS: atom_id res chain seq x y z
N MET A 1 -36.17 -4.94 13.23
CA MET A 1 -37.09 -4.64 14.34
C MET A 1 -36.35 -3.94 15.49
N LEU A 2 -35.26 -4.50 16.02
CA LEU A 2 -34.42 -3.88 17.07
C LEU A 2 -33.84 -2.50 16.73
N VAL A 3 -33.42 -2.26 15.48
CA VAL A 3 -32.83 -0.97 15.07
C VAL A 3 -33.88 0.15 15.01
N ASN A 4 -35.08 -0.14 14.50
CA ASN A 4 -36.16 0.86 14.43
C ASN A 4 -36.69 1.25 15.82
N GLU A 5 -36.79 0.29 16.74
CA GLU A 5 -37.16 0.57 18.14
C GLU A 5 -36.07 1.39 18.87
N LEU A 6 -34.79 1.13 18.61
CA LEU A 6 -33.67 1.93 19.12
C LEU A 6 -33.68 3.36 18.55
N VAL A 7 -33.97 3.51 17.26
CA VAL A 7 -34.05 4.82 16.60
C VAL A 7 -35.26 5.63 17.09
N GLU A 8 -36.43 5.01 17.28
CA GLU A 8 -37.60 5.66 17.85
C GLU A 8 -37.38 6.05 19.32
N SER A 9 -36.75 5.20 20.12
CA SER A 9 -36.36 5.50 21.51
C SER A 9 -35.41 6.71 21.61
N ILE A 10 -34.46 6.83 20.67
CA ILE A 10 -33.47 7.92 20.66
C ILE A 10 -34.03 9.23 20.10
N LYS A 11 -34.93 9.18 19.10
CA LYS A 11 -35.64 10.38 18.59
C LYS A 11 -36.47 11.09 19.66
N THR A 12 -36.98 10.34 20.64
CA THR A 12 -37.90 10.84 21.66
C THR A 12 -37.19 11.34 22.93
N SER A 13 -35.90 11.04 23.11
CA SER A 13 -35.15 11.35 24.33
C SER A 13 -33.83 12.04 24.03
N THR A 14 -33.90 13.29 23.59
CA THR A 14 -32.75 14.21 23.43
C THR A 14 -32.10 14.63 24.76
N ARG A 15 -32.30 13.92 25.87
CA ARG A 15 -31.69 14.36 27.14
C ARG A 15 -31.18 13.32 28.12
N SER A 16 -31.64 12.07 28.16
CA SER A 16 -31.29 11.26 29.35
C SER A 16 -31.67 9.79 29.27
N VAL A 17 -31.28 9.05 28.21
CA VAL A 17 -31.47 7.58 28.24
C VAL A 17 -30.28 6.87 27.62
N CYS A 18 -29.16 6.80 28.34
CA CYS A 18 -28.20 5.68 28.27
C CYS A 18 -27.27 5.77 29.49
N PRO A 19 -27.49 4.97 30.55
CA PRO A 19 -26.75 5.09 31.82
C PRO A 19 -25.25 4.74 31.78
N VAL A 20 -24.68 4.34 30.62
CA VAL A 20 -23.42 3.57 30.59
C VAL A 20 -22.38 4.10 29.59
N PHE A 21 -22.60 5.24 28.94
CA PHE A 21 -21.58 5.81 28.03
C PHE A 21 -20.65 6.78 28.74
N SER A 22 -19.34 6.63 28.49
CA SER A 22 -18.35 7.67 28.82
C SER A 22 -18.70 8.98 28.11
N GLU A 23 -18.37 10.12 28.71
CA GLU A 23 -18.64 11.47 28.15
C GLU A 23 -18.21 11.58 26.68
N ASP A 24 -17.02 11.06 26.34
CA ASP A 24 -16.48 11.07 24.98
C ASP A 24 -17.36 10.32 23.95
N ARG A 25 -18.08 9.26 24.38
CA ARG A 25 -18.93 8.47 23.48
C ARG A 25 -20.25 9.16 23.18
N LYS A 26 -20.76 10.00 24.09
CA LYS A 26 -22.08 10.66 23.92
C LYS A 26 -22.09 11.55 22.67
N ALA A 27 -20.99 12.24 22.39
CA ALA A 27 -20.87 13.14 21.24
C ALA A 27 -20.86 12.41 19.88
N VAL A 28 -20.28 11.20 19.82
CA VAL A 28 -20.12 10.43 18.57
C VAL A 28 -21.17 9.34 18.38
N PHE A 29 -21.99 9.05 19.39
CA PHE A 29 -22.97 7.96 19.35
C PHE A 29 -24.12 8.20 18.36
N ALA A 30 -24.74 9.39 18.40
CA ALA A 30 -25.84 9.74 17.51
C ALA A 30 -25.45 9.65 16.01
N PRO A 31 -24.33 10.24 15.54
CA PRO A 31 -23.91 10.08 14.15
C PRO A 31 -23.49 8.63 13.83
N GLY A 32 -22.84 7.92 14.76
CA GLY A 32 -22.46 6.52 14.58
C GLY A 32 -23.66 5.59 14.38
N LEU A 33 -24.73 5.78 15.16
CA LEU A 33 -25.96 5.02 15.01
C LEU A 33 -26.66 5.33 13.68
N ALA A 34 -26.68 6.59 13.25
CA ALA A 34 -27.27 6.96 11.96
C ALA A 34 -26.56 6.24 10.79
N ILE A 35 -25.23 6.18 10.80
CA ILE A 35 -24.44 5.42 9.81
C ILE A 35 -24.79 3.93 9.89
N LEU A 36 -24.85 3.36 11.10
CA LEU A 36 -25.18 1.94 11.29
C LEU A 36 -26.57 1.60 10.73
N CYS A 37 -27.58 2.43 10.97
CA CYS A 37 -28.92 2.24 10.41
C CYS A 37 -28.89 2.26 8.88
N GLY A 38 -28.19 3.23 8.29
CA GLY A 38 -28.01 3.31 6.83
C GLY A 38 -27.35 2.06 6.24
N VAL A 39 -26.37 1.47 6.93
CA VAL A 39 -25.73 0.20 6.52
C VAL A 39 -26.71 -0.98 6.60
N PHE A 40 -27.52 -1.07 7.66
CA PHE A 40 -28.54 -2.11 7.80
C PHE A 40 -29.58 -2.05 6.67
N ASP A 41 -30.04 -0.84 6.34
CA ASP A 41 -31.03 -0.62 5.28
C ASP A 41 -30.44 -0.89 3.90
N ALA A 42 -29.22 -0.40 3.63
CA ALA A 42 -28.57 -0.57 2.32
C ALA A 42 -28.18 -2.03 2.02
N LEU A 43 -27.78 -2.80 3.03
CA LEU A 43 -27.32 -4.18 2.88
C LEU A 43 -28.35 -5.23 3.33
N ALA A 44 -29.55 -4.80 3.75
CA ALA A 44 -30.63 -5.65 4.27
C ALA A 44 -30.17 -6.64 5.37
N ILE A 45 -29.32 -6.15 6.29
CA ILE A 45 -28.73 -6.96 7.37
C ILE A 45 -29.79 -7.32 8.40
N LYS A 46 -29.89 -8.61 8.75
CA LYS A 46 -30.83 -9.10 9.78
C LYS A 46 -30.20 -9.19 11.17
N GLU A 47 -28.92 -9.54 11.23
CA GLU A 47 -28.17 -9.75 12.47
C GLU A 47 -26.74 -9.21 12.32
N LEU A 48 -26.23 -8.57 13.37
CA LEU A 48 -24.85 -8.08 13.45
C LEU A 48 -24.27 -8.51 14.79
N ARG A 49 -23.10 -9.16 14.77
CA ARG A 49 -22.36 -9.60 15.95
C ARG A 49 -21.14 -8.71 16.15
N LEU A 50 -20.85 -8.36 17.41
CA LEU A 50 -19.63 -7.63 17.74
C LEU A 50 -18.43 -8.56 17.58
N SER A 51 -17.37 -8.06 16.94
CA SER A 51 -16.06 -8.70 16.90
C SER A 51 -15.09 -7.90 17.77
N ASP A 52 -14.28 -8.60 18.54
CA ASP A 52 -13.20 -7.99 19.34
C ASP A 52 -11.98 -7.64 18.49
N GLY A 53 -11.91 -8.14 17.24
CA GLY A 53 -10.85 -7.84 16.29
C GLY A 53 -11.22 -6.71 15.33
N ALA A 54 -10.30 -5.78 15.14
CA ALA A 54 -10.43 -4.65 14.23
C ALA A 54 -9.13 -4.47 13.42
N LEU A 55 -8.79 -3.21 13.10
CA LEU A 55 -7.63 -2.89 12.27
C LEU A 55 -6.31 -3.27 12.93
N ARG A 56 -6.19 -3.12 14.25
CA ARG A 56 -4.94 -3.40 14.97
C ARG A 56 -4.56 -4.87 14.88
N GLU A 57 -5.53 -5.75 15.09
CA GLU A 57 -5.36 -7.20 15.02
C GLU A 57 -5.04 -7.59 13.58
N GLY A 58 -5.71 -7.01 12.58
CA GLY A 58 -5.39 -7.21 11.16
C GLY A 58 -3.94 -6.86 10.81
N VAL A 59 -3.44 -5.71 11.29
CA VAL A 59 -2.04 -5.31 11.10
C VAL A 59 -1.08 -6.25 11.84
N LEU A 60 -1.42 -6.66 13.08
CA LEU A 60 -0.60 -7.60 13.85
C LEU A 60 -0.48 -8.96 13.14
N TYR A 61 -1.59 -9.49 12.62
CA TYR A 61 -1.60 -10.71 11.83
C TYR A 61 -0.84 -10.57 10.50
N GLU A 62 -0.88 -9.41 9.84
CA GLU A 62 -0.05 -9.17 8.65
C GLU A 62 1.44 -9.20 9.01
N MET A 63 1.83 -8.58 10.13
CA MET A 63 3.20 -8.58 10.61
C MET A 63 3.68 -10.00 10.98
N GLU A 64 2.84 -10.82 11.63
CA GLU A 64 3.15 -12.23 11.90
C GLU A 64 3.19 -13.06 10.60
N GLY A 65 2.26 -12.82 9.67
CA GLY A 65 2.17 -13.51 8.38
C GLY A 65 3.38 -13.30 7.48
N ARG A 66 4.08 -12.15 7.60
CA ARG A 66 5.38 -11.93 6.94
C ARG A 66 6.45 -12.95 7.35
N PHE A 67 6.36 -13.51 8.57
CA PHE A 67 7.25 -14.60 9.00
C PHE A 67 6.81 -15.97 8.46
N ARG A 68 5.52 -16.15 8.12
CA ARG A 68 4.96 -17.38 7.52
C ARG A 68 4.69 -17.24 6.02
N HIS A 69 5.66 -16.76 5.23
CA HIS A 69 5.81 -16.95 3.77
C HIS A 69 4.60 -16.76 2.82
N GLN A 70 3.44 -16.27 3.27
CA GLN A 70 2.35 -15.85 2.40
C GLN A 70 2.46 -14.35 2.18
N ASP A 71 3.45 -13.94 1.38
CA ASP A 71 3.62 -12.53 1.04
C ASP A 71 2.43 -12.08 0.19
N ILE A 72 1.51 -11.32 0.81
CA ILE A 72 0.32 -10.74 0.18
C ILE A 72 0.73 -9.97 -1.08
N ARG A 73 1.89 -9.32 -1.06
CA ARG A 73 2.44 -8.58 -2.21
C ARG A 73 2.73 -9.48 -3.40
N SER A 74 3.21 -10.70 -3.16
CA SER A 74 3.43 -11.68 -4.22
C SER A 74 2.12 -12.08 -4.89
N ARG A 75 1.07 -12.29 -4.10
CA ARG A 75 -0.27 -12.57 -4.65
C ARG A 75 -0.82 -11.37 -5.42
N THR A 76 -0.66 -10.15 -4.90
CA THR A 76 -1.08 -8.91 -5.56
C THR A 76 -0.40 -8.73 -6.91
N ALA A 77 0.94 -8.87 -6.96
CA ALA A 77 1.69 -8.74 -8.20
C ALA A 77 1.33 -9.82 -9.21
N GLN A 78 1.15 -11.07 -8.76
CA GLN A 78 0.75 -12.16 -9.64
C GLN A 78 -0.69 -12.00 -10.16
N SER A 79 -1.60 -11.49 -9.32
CA SER A 79 -2.97 -11.14 -9.72
C SER A 79 -2.97 -10.07 -10.80
N LEU A 80 -2.19 -9.00 -10.63
CA LEU A 80 -2.03 -7.95 -11.64
C LEU A 80 -1.43 -8.49 -12.94
N ALA A 81 -0.37 -9.30 -12.84
CA ALA A 81 0.25 -9.89 -14.03
C ALA A 81 -0.74 -10.74 -14.83
N ASN A 82 -1.64 -11.45 -14.15
CA ASN A 82 -2.71 -12.22 -14.79
C ASN A 82 -3.79 -11.32 -15.39
N GLN A 83 -4.26 -10.33 -14.62
CA GLN A 83 -5.32 -9.42 -15.06
C GLN A 83 -4.93 -8.64 -16.32
N TYR A 84 -3.67 -8.23 -16.41
CA TYR A 84 -3.13 -7.47 -17.54
C TYR A 84 -2.37 -8.33 -18.56
N ASN A 85 -2.47 -9.67 -18.48
CA ASN A 85 -1.84 -10.60 -19.43
C ASN A 85 -0.37 -10.28 -19.72
N ILE A 86 0.41 -9.97 -18.68
CA ILE A 86 1.83 -9.65 -18.81
C ILE A 86 2.58 -10.87 -19.35
N ASP A 87 3.50 -10.65 -20.30
CA ASP A 87 4.42 -11.69 -20.77
C ASP A 87 5.37 -12.08 -19.63
N ARG A 88 5.11 -13.25 -19.05
CA ARG A 88 5.88 -13.78 -17.93
C ARG A 88 7.32 -14.14 -18.30
N GLU A 89 7.56 -14.58 -19.53
CA GLU A 89 8.92 -14.91 -20.00
C GLU A 89 9.73 -13.63 -20.14
N GLN A 90 9.13 -12.57 -20.69
CA GLN A 90 9.78 -11.27 -20.76
C GLN A 90 10.04 -10.68 -19.38
N ALA A 91 9.05 -10.67 -18.49
CA ALA A 91 9.22 -10.21 -17.11
C ALA A 91 10.33 -10.97 -16.38
N ARG A 92 10.42 -12.31 -16.57
CA ARG A 92 11.50 -13.13 -15.99
C ARG A 92 12.87 -12.77 -16.53
N ARG A 93 13.02 -12.61 -17.86
CA ARG A 93 14.30 -12.21 -18.47
C ARG A 93 14.81 -10.88 -17.90
N VAL A 94 13.94 -9.86 -17.82
CA VAL A 94 14.31 -8.56 -17.28
C VAL A 94 14.62 -8.65 -15.77
N LEU A 95 13.88 -9.48 -15.03
CA LEU A 95 14.12 -9.72 -13.60
C LEU A 95 15.50 -10.34 -13.36
N GLU A 96 15.89 -11.34 -14.14
CA GLU A 96 17.19 -12.00 -14.03
C GLU A 96 18.33 -11.02 -14.28
N THR A 97 18.27 -10.27 -15.39
CA THR A 97 19.29 -9.24 -15.70
C THR A 97 19.36 -8.17 -14.62
N THR A 98 18.22 -7.68 -14.16
CA THR A 98 18.17 -6.63 -13.11
C THR A 98 18.70 -7.16 -11.78
N THR A 99 18.42 -8.41 -11.44
CA THR A 99 18.89 -9.03 -10.19
C THR A 99 20.41 -9.18 -10.21
N GLN A 100 21.00 -9.64 -11.31
CA GLN A 100 22.46 -9.74 -11.45
C GLN A 100 23.15 -8.38 -11.34
N MET A 101 22.59 -7.33 -11.97
CA MET A 101 23.11 -5.96 -11.86
C MET A 101 22.97 -5.40 -10.44
N LEU A 102 21.84 -5.69 -9.78
CA LEU A 102 21.58 -5.25 -8.41
C LEU A 102 22.57 -5.90 -7.43
N GLU A 103 22.85 -7.19 -7.58
CA GLU A 103 23.83 -7.91 -6.73
C GLU A 103 25.21 -7.28 -6.83
N GLN A 104 25.72 -7.04 -8.05
CA GLN A 104 27.01 -6.37 -8.27
C GLN A 104 27.03 -4.94 -7.68
N TRP A 105 25.93 -4.19 -7.83
CA TRP A 105 25.84 -2.85 -7.26
C TRP A 105 25.82 -2.87 -5.72
N GLN A 106 25.15 -3.85 -5.11
CA GLN A 106 25.08 -4.04 -3.67
C GLN A 106 26.44 -4.42 -3.08
N GLU A 107 27.22 -5.25 -3.77
CA GLU A 107 28.60 -5.56 -3.38
C GLU A 107 29.50 -4.31 -3.33
N GLN A 108 29.32 -3.40 -4.28
CA GLN A 108 30.07 -2.14 -4.34
C GLN A 108 29.53 -1.08 -3.36
N ASN A 109 28.24 -1.14 -3.01
CA ASN A 109 27.55 -0.13 -2.19
C ASN A 109 26.78 -0.75 -1.01
N PRO A 110 27.44 -1.53 -0.12
CA PRO A 110 26.75 -2.29 0.91
C PRO A 110 25.98 -1.41 1.92
N LYS A 111 26.40 -0.15 2.09
CA LYS A 111 25.74 0.82 2.98
C LYS A 111 24.41 1.35 2.44
N LEU A 112 24.26 1.37 1.11
CA LEU A 112 23.06 1.82 0.43
C LEU A 112 22.12 0.65 0.10
N ALA A 113 22.61 -0.59 0.24
CA ALA A 113 21.83 -1.79 0.00
C ALA A 113 20.70 -1.91 1.04
N ASN A 114 19.45 -1.89 0.55
CA ASN A 114 18.27 -2.08 1.39
C ASN A 114 17.42 -3.24 0.84
N PRO A 115 17.23 -4.33 1.59
CA PRO A 115 16.44 -5.49 1.14
C PRO A 115 15.00 -5.14 0.76
N HIS A 116 14.39 -4.14 1.41
CA HIS A 116 13.03 -3.71 1.07
C HIS A 116 12.99 -2.98 -0.28
N LEU A 117 13.95 -2.12 -0.56
CA LEU A 117 14.05 -1.44 -1.86
C LEU A 117 14.39 -2.43 -2.98
N ALA A 118 15.27 -3.40 -2.70
CA ALA A 118 15.57 -4.49 -3.62
C ALA A 118 14.30 -5.29 -3.97
N ALA A 119 13.46 -5.62 -2.98
CA ALA A 119 12.19 -6.31 -3.23
C ALA A 119 11.22 -5.46 -4.08
N LEU A 120 11.12 -4.15 -3.81
CA LEU A 120 10.29 -3.24 -4.62
C LEU A 120 10.78 -3.14 -6.06
N LEU A 121 12.10 -3.10 -6.28
CA LEU A 121 12.68 -3.11 -7.63
C LEU A 121 12.29 -4.39 -8.38
N LYS A 122 12.36 -5.56 -7.72
CA LYS A 122 11.92 -6.83 -8.31
C LYS A 122 10.44 -6.79 -8.71
N TRP A 123 9.57 -6.21 -7.88
CA TRP A 123 8.15 -6.04 -8.23
C TRP A 123 7.93 -5.04 -9.38
N ALA A 124 8.66 -3.93 -9.39
CA ALA A 124 8.62 -2.94 -10.47
C ALA A 124 9.00 -3.58 -11.82
N VAL A 125 10.03 -4.43 -11.83
CA VAL A 125 10.44 -5.19 -13.02
C VAL A 125 9.37 -6.19 -13.43
N MET A 126 8.79 -6.95 -12.51
CA MET A 126 7.73 -7.90 -12.85
C MET A 126 6.47 -7.24 -13.43
N LEU A 127 6.23 -5.97 -13.13
CA LEU A 127 5.02 -5.23 -13.51
C LEU A 127 5.27 -4.13 -14.56
N HIS A 128 6.48 -4.03 -15.12
CA HIS A 128 6.84 -2.91 -15.99
C HIS A 128 6.00 -2.81 -17.28
N GLU A 129 5.45 -3.94 -17.75
CA GLU A 129 4.62 -4.03 -18.96
C GLU A 129 3.11 -4.06 -18.66
N VAL A 130 2.67 -3.76 -17.44
CA VAL A 130 1.22 -3.77 -17.10
C VAL A 130 0.39 -2.81 -17.99
N GLY A 131 1.00 -1.73 -18.49
CA GLY A 131 0.38 -0.76 -19.41
C GLY A 131 0.44 -1.14 -20.89
N LEU A 132 1.00 -2.29 -21.25
CA LEU A 132 1.16 -2.71 -22.65
C LEU A 132 -0.19 -2.86 -23.37
N ASN A 133 -1.21 -3.33 -22.65
CA ASN A 133 -2.58 -3.48 -23.17
C ASN A 133 -3.28 -2.16 -23.50
N ILE A 134 -2.77 -1.03 -22.99
CA ILE A 134 -3.29 0.30 -23.34
C ILE A 134 -2.63 0.77 -24.64
N ASN A 135 -1.30 0.86 -24.65
CA ASN A 135 -0.53 1.23 -25.83
C ASN A 135 0.96 0.89 -25.66
N HIS A 136 1.59 0.39 -26.72
CA HIS A 136 3.05 0.24 -26.81
C HIS A 136 3.77 1.60 -26.75
N SER A 137 3.22 2.63 -27.40
CA SER A 137 3.72 3.99 -27.32
C SER A 137 3.40 4.59 -25.96
N GLY A 138 4.42 4.98 -25.21
CA GLY A 138 4.18 5.53 -23.87
C GLY A 138 3.89 4.48 -22.80
N MET A 139 4.15 3.18 -23.05
CA MET A 139 3.92 2.08 -22.09
C MET A 139 4.35 2.41 -20.65
N HIS A 140 5.59 2.87 -20.43
CA HIS A 140 6.07 3.34 -19.11
C HIS A 140 5.15 4.32 -18.38
N ARG A 141 4.42 5.20 -19.09
CA ARG A 141 3.44 6.12 -18.48
C ARG A 141 2.18 5.38 -18.08
N HIS A 142 1.68 4.51 -18.96
CA HIS A 142 0.49 3.71 -18.72
C HIS A 142 0.70 2.72 -17.57
N SER A 143 1.85 2.03 -17.55
CA SER A 143 2.22 1.12 -16.48
C SER A 143 2.33 1.85 -15.14
N ALA A 144 3.01 3.00 -15.09
CA ALA A 144 3.09 3.81 -13.89
C ALA A 144 1.71 4.30 -13.43
N TYR A 145 0.86 4.74 -14.36
CA TYR A 145 -0.50 5.20 -14.06
C TYR A 145 -1.36 4.08 -13.45
N ILE A 146 -1.31 2.87 -14.01
CA ILE A 146 -2.03 1.71 -13.46
C ILE A 146 -1.52 1.41 -12.05
N LEU A 147 -0.20 1.30 -11.86
CA LEU A 147 0.37 0.97 -10.56
C LEU A 147 0.08 2.05 -9.50
N GLN A 148 0.05 3.32 -9.87
CA GLN A 148 -0.22 4.42 -8.96
C GLN A 148 -1.69 4.49 -8.51
N ASN A 149 -2.63 4.08 -9.37
CA ASN A 149 -4.07 4.23 -9.14
C ASN A 149 -4.81 2.91 -8.89
N SER A 150 -4.10 1.78 -8.84
CA SER A 150 -4.69 0.48 -8.50
C SER A 150 -4.63 0.21 -7.00
N ASP A 151 -5.58 -0.55 -6.48
CA ASP A 151 -5.48 -1.07 -5.11
C ASP A 151 -4.45 -2.20 -5.07
N LEU A 152 -3.38 -2.02 -4.28
CA LEU A 152 -2.29 -2.97 -4.15
C LEU A 152 -2.20 -3.53 -2.72
N PRO A 153 -2.99 -4.56 -2.36
CA PRO A 153 -2.93 -5.16 -1.03
C PRO A 153 -1.50 -5.56 -0.65
N GLY A 154 -1.08 -5.19 0.57
CA GLY A 154 0.25 -5.44 1.11
C GLY A 154 1.30 -4.37 0.77
N PHE A 155 0.99 -3.38 -0.07
CA PHE A 155 1.87 -2.22 -0.32
C PHE A 155 1.35 -1.01 0.45
N ASN A 156 2.26 -0.25 1.07
CA ASN A 156 1.91 1.08 1.59
C ASN A 156 1.96 2.13 0.45
N GLN A 157 1.40 3.33 0.71
CA GLN A 157 1.32 4.39 -0.29
C GLN A 157 2.70 4.81 -0.85
N GLU A 158 3.72 4.94 0.00
CA GLU A 158 5.07 5.30 -0.45
C GLU A 158 5.72 4.19 -1.29
N GLN A 159 5.54 2.93 -0.94
CA GLN A 159 6.04 1.77 -1.67
C GLN A 159 5.38 1.67 -3.04
N GLN A 160 4.07 1.87 -3.10
CA GLN A 160 3.31 1.92 -4.34
C GLN A 160 3.77 3.08 -5.22
N MET A 161 3.96 4.27 -4.63
CA MET A 161 4.46 5.45 -5.34
C MET A 161 5.88 5.25 -5.88
N LEU A 162 6.79 4.70 -5.08
CA LEU A 162 8.15 4.37 -5.50
C LEU A 162 8.12 3.34 -6.64
N MET A 163 7.34 2.27 -6.50
CA MET A 163 7.23 1.25 -7.55
C MET A 163 6.70 1.84 -8.86
N ALA A 164 5.65 2.66 -8.80
CA ALA A 164 5.12 3.38 -9.97
C ALA A 164 6.16 4.31 -10.58
N THR A 165 6.97 4.98 -9.76
CA THR A 165 8.06 5.87 -10.20
C THR A 165 9.19 5.11 -10.90
N LEU A 166 9.62 3.97 -10.36
CA LEU A 166 10.60 3.09 -11.00
C LEU A 166 10.11 2.64 -12.39
N VAL A 167 8.84 2.24 -12.47
CA VAL A 167 8.21 1.85 -13.74
C VAL A 167 8.03 3.05 -14.68
N ARG A 168 7.78 4.26 -14.15
CA ARG A 168 7.63 5.48 -14.95
C ARG A 168 8.91 5.81 -15.72
N TYR A 169 10.07 5.53 -15.13
CA TYR A 169 11.38 5.94 -15.62
C TYR A 169 12.28 4.78 -16.08
N HIS A 170 11.74 3.56 -16.23
CA HIS A 170 12.52 2.42 -16.74
C HIS A 170 13.03 2.59 -18.19
N ARG A 171 12.48 3.55 -18.94
CA ARG A 171 12.89 3.90 -20.31
C ARG A 171 12.74 5.40 -20.55
N LYS A 172 13.50 5.89 -21.54
CA LYS A 172 13.61 7.32 -21.91
C LYS A 172 14.31 8.14 -20.82
N ALA A 173 14.45 9.45 -21.06
CA ALA A 173 15.12 10.36 -20.15
C ALA A 173 14.39 10.48 -18.81
N ILE A 174 15.16 10.50 -17.73
CA ILE A 174 14.70 10.76 -16.37
C ILE A 174 14.59 12.27 -16.20
N LYS A 175 13.47 12.73 -15.62
CA LYS A 175 13.28 14.12 -15.22
C LYS A 175 13.26 14.18 -13.70
N LEU A 176 14.30 14.74 -13.11
CA LEU A 176 14.45 14.81 -11.65
C LEU A 176 13.40 15.71 -11.01
N ASP A 177 12.96 16.76 -11.71
CA ASP A 177 11.94 17.71 -11.24
C ASP A 177 10.55 17.07 -11.03
N ASP A 178 10.29 15.97 -11.73
CA ASP A 178 9.01 15.26 -11.71
C ASP A 178 8.99 14.09 -10.69
N LEU A 179 10.05 13.94 -9.87
CA LEU A 179 10.13 12.86 -8.88
C LEU A 179 9.28 13.19 -7.64
N PRO A 180 8.46 12.26 -7.14
CA PRO A 180 7.68 12.49 -5.94
C PRO A 180 8.58 12.55 -4.71
N ALA A 181 8.20 13.36 -3.72
CA ALA A 181 8.87 13.38 -2.44
C ALA A 181 8.59 12.06 -1.67
N LEU A 182 9.63 11.27 -1.44
CA LEU A 182 9.57 9.97 -0.76
C LEU A 182 10.23 10.07 0.62
N TYR A 183 9.58 10.77 1.55
CA TYR A 183 10.15 11.18 2.83
C TYR A 183 10.63 10.00 3.70
N ALA A 184 9.83 8.93 3.89
CA ALA A 184 10.24 7.85 4.78
C ALA A 184 11.31 6.92 4.17
N ILE A 185 11.47 6.95 2.84
CA ILE A 185 12.54 6.23 2.14
C ILE A 185 13.85 7.04 2.18
N GLN A 186 13.76 8.36 2.03
CA GLN A 186 14.90 9.26 2.18
C GLN A 186 15.48 9.21 3.58
N GLU A 187 14.65 9.25 4.63
CA GLU A 187 15.14 9.25 6.01
C GLU A 187 15.91 7.97 6.38
N LYS A 188 15.47 6.80 5.87
CA LYS A 188 16.19 5.53 6.05
C LYS A 188 17.47 5.43 5.22
N ALA A 189 17.48 5.97 4.00
CA ALA A 189 18.68 6.02 3.16
C ALA A 189 19.72 7.00 3.74
N VAL A 190 19.27 8.16 4.21
CA VAL A 190 20.09 9.20 4.83
C VAL A 190 20.58 8.77 6.21
N SER A 191 19.77 8.10 7.04
CA SER A 191 20.22 7.54 8.31
C SER A 191 21.29 6.45 8.12
N ALA A 192 21.15 5.59 7.09
CA ALA A 192 22.16 4.61 6.76
C ALA A 192 23.46 5.28 6.24
N ALA A 193 23.35 6.32 5.43
CA ALA A 193 24.49 7.10 4.94
C ALA A 193 25.19 7.91 6.06
N ASN A 194 24.44 8.52 6.97
CA ASN A 194 24.95 9.38 8.06
C ASN A 194 25.61 8.58 9.19
N SER A 195 25.12 7.36 9.51
CA SER A 195 25.83 6.46 10.42
C SER A 195 27.22 6.01 9.90
N ALA A 196 27.47 6.24 8.61
CA ALA A 196 28.69 5.88 7.91
C ALA A 196 29.62 7.06 7.62
N THR A 197 29.24 8.30 7.97
CA THR A 197 30.06 9.50 7.77
C THR A 197 30.47 10.11 9.12
N ALA A 198 31.69 9.79 9.57
CA ALA A 198 32.50 10.77 10.30
C ALA A 198 32.83 11.94 9.35
N PRO A 199 33.05 13.17 9.86
CA PRO A 199 32.81 14.40 9.11
C PRO A 199 33.85 14.56 8.00
N GLY A 200 33.42 14.46 6.75
CA GLY A 200 34.35 14.67 5.64
C GLY A 200 33.84 14.17 4.31
N ARG A 201 32.79 14.81 3.78
CA ARG A 201 32.71 15.33 2.40
C ARG A 201 31.26 15.46 1.96
N THR A 202 30.85 16.72 1.92
CA THR A 202 29.90 17.27 0.95
C THR A 202 30.17 16.75 -0.47
N ALA A 203 29.15 16.18 -1.13
CA ALA A 203 28.75 16.47 -2.51
C ALA A 203 27.74 15.43 -3.00
N GLU A 204 26.57 15.93 -3.41
CA GLU A 204 25.63 15.44 -4.44
C GLU A 204 25.05 14.01 -4.34
#